data_AF-A0A919V9B3-F1
#
_entry.id   AF-A0A919V9B3-F1
#
_cell.length_a   1.000
_cell.length_b   1.000
_cell.length_c   1.000
_cell.angle_alpha   90.00
_cell.angle_beta   90.00
_cell.angle_gamma   90.00
#
_symmetry.space_group_name_H-M   'P 1'
#
loop_
_entity.id
_entity.type
_entity.pdbx_description
1 polymer ?
#
loop_
_entity_poly.entity_id
_entity_poly.type
_entity_poly.pdbx_seq_one_letter_code
_entity_poly.pdbx_strand_id
1 'polypeptide(L)'
;MPGRRCHAPGVLRHTVNEDGTPLVAGRQVTGFANSEEAAVQLTEVVPFLVEDELKSLGGVYSKAGDWEPYVVQDGLLITGQNPASSAPAADALIKLVNATTA
;
A
#
# COMPACT_ATOMS: atom_id res chain seq x y z
N MET A 1 -6.44 19.69 -5.33
CA MET A 1 -5.72 18.69 -6.15
C MET A 1 -5.99 17.30 -5.60
N PRO A 2 -6.95 16.52 -6.12
CA PRO A 2 -7.26 15.21 -5.54
C PRO A 2 -6.32 14.12 -6.06
N GLY A 3 -5.63 13.43 -5.15
CA GLY A 3 -5.52 11.96 -5.21
C GLY A 3 -4.31 11.29 -5.89
N ARG A 4 -3.06 11.56 -5.47
CA ARG A 4 -1.93 10.61 -5.65
C ARG A 4 -1.87 9.58 -4.52
N ARG A 5 -2.95 8.85 -4.24
CA ARG A 5 -3.02 8.02 -2.99
C ARG A 5 -3.39 6.56 -3.17
N CYS A 6 -4.12 6.22 -4.22
CA CYS A 6 -4.38 4.82 -4.58
C CYS A 6 -3.10 4.10 -5.08
N HIS A 7 -2.27 4.79 -5.84
CA HIS A 7 -1.01 4.25 -6.40
C HIS A 7 0.23 4.55 -5.53
N ALA A 8 0.06 5.14 -4.33
CA ALA A 8 1.18 5.50 -3.46
C ALA A 8 2.05 4.30 -3.04
N PRO A 9 1.53 3.08 -2.84
CA PRO A 9 2.36 1.89 -2.67
C PRO A 9 3.26 1.61 -3.89
N GLY A 10 2.91 2.09 -5.09
CA GLY A 10 3.76 2.02 -6.27
C GLY A 10 5.08 2.78 -6.13
N VAL A 11 5.21 3.72 -5.18
CA VAL A 11 6.51 4.34 -4.86
C VAL A 11 7.49 3.34 -4.25
N LEU A 12 6.98 2.29 -3.60
CA LEU A 12 7.78 1.24 -3.00
C LEU A 12 8.43 0.33 -4.06
N ARG A 13 7.95 0.38 -5.32
CA ARG A 13 8.52 -0.37 -6.46
C ARG A 13 10.01 -0.15 -6.65
N HIS A 14 10.48 1.08 -6.45
CA HIS A 14 11.88 1.46 -6.63
C HIS A 14 12.59 1.70 -5.30
N THR A 15 11.91 1.48 -4.17
CA THR A 15 12.51 1.67 -2.86
C THR A 15 13.19 0.37 -2.46
N VAL A 16 14.51 0.42 -2.37
CA VAL A 16 15.34 -0.71 -1.97
C VAL A 16 16.02 -0.42 -0.63
N ASN A 17 16.29 -1.48 0.13
CA ASN A 17 17.16 -1.41 1.30
C ASN A 17 18.59 -1.07 0.87
N GLU A 18 19.47 -0.75 1.84
CA GLU A 18 20.88 -0.44 1.57
C GLU A 18 21.63 -1.58 0.85
N ASP A 19 21.13 -2.81 0.98
CA ASP A 19 21.66 -4.01 0.30
C ASP A 19 21.08 -4.24 -1.12
N GLY A 20 20.20 -3.37 -1.60
CA GLY A 20 19.56 -3.44 -2.91
C GLY A 20 18.32 -4.33 -2.99
N THR A 21 17.88 -4.94 -1.89
CA THR A 21 16.64 -5.73 -1.85
C THR A 21 15.40 -4.85 -1.82
N PRO A 22 14.26 -5.24 -2.44
CA PRO A 22 13.02 -4.46 -2.36
C PRO A 22 12.60 -4.22 -0.91
N LEU A 23 12.23 -2.99 -0.57
CA LEU A 23 11.81 -2.63 0.80
C LEU A 23 10.63 -3.48 1.31
N VAL A 24 9.77 -3.90 0.38
CA VAL A 24 8.57 -4.69 0.69
C VAL A 24 8.85 -6.19 0.81
N ALA A 25 10.05 -6.67 0.49
CA ALA A 25 10.36 -8.10 0.53
C ALA A 25 10.20 -8.67 1.95
N GLY A 26 9.33 -9.66 2.10
CA GLY A 26 9.01 -10.29 3.38
C GLY A 26 8.15 -9.43 4.34
N ARG A 27 7.72 -8.23 3.92
CA ARG A 27 6.89 -7.32 4.72
C ARG A 27 5.41 -7.54 4.48
N GLN A 28 4.59 -7.31 5.50
CA GLN A 28 3.15 -7.26 5.35
C GLN A 28 2.74 -5.94 4.68
N VAL A 29 2.01 -6.05 3.58
CA VAL A 29 1.61 -4.89 2.77
C VAL A 29 0.19 -5.04 2.27
N THR A 30 -0.44 -3.91 1.99
CA THR A 30 -1.69 -3.84 1.23
C THR A 30 -1.60 -2.72 0.19
N GLY A 31 -2.61 -2.66 -0.67
CA GLY A 31 -2.68 -1.72 -1.78
C GLY A 31 -3.92 -2.04 -2.61
N PHE A 32 -4.20 -1.21 -3.60
CA PHE A 32 -5.42 -1.33 -4.40
C PHE A 32 -5.56 -2.73 -4.98
N ALA A 33 -6.70 -3.36 -4.72
CA ALA A 33 -6.93 -4.74 -5.11
C ALA A 33 -7.20 -4.83 -6.63
N ASN A 34 -6.81 -5.94 -7.24
CA ASN A 34 -7.09 -6.18 -8.66
C ASN A 34 -8.61 -6.16 -8.97
N SER A 35 -9.44 -6.58 -8.00
CA SER A 35 -10.90 -6.52 -8.08
C SER A 35 -11.43 -5.08 -8.12
N GLU A 36 -10.84 -4.19 -7.32
CA GLU A 36 -11.17 -2.76 -7.32
C GLU A 36 -10.72 -2.10 -8.63
N GLU A 37 -9.55 -2.45 -9.16
CA GLU A 37 -9.04 -1.97 -10.46
C GLU A 37 -9.93 -2.42 -11.63
N ALA A 38 -10.38 -3.68 -11.61
CA ALA A 38 -11.33 -4.20 -12.60
C ALA A 38 -12.69 -3.49 -12.52
N ALA A 39 -13.15 -3.17 -11.31
CA ALA A 39 -14.42 -2.47 -11.09
C ALA A 39 -14.41 -1.01 -11.61
N VAL A 40 -13.26 -0.34 -11.60
CA VAL A 40 -13.11 1.01 -12.16
C VAL A 40 -12.83 1.04 -13.66
N GLN A 41 -12.74 -0.11 -14.33
CA GLN A 41 -12.48 -0.26 -15.77
C GLN A 41 -11.20 0.46 -16.25
N LEU A 42 -10.26 0.75 -15.35
CA LEU A 42 -8.98 1.39 -15.66
C LEU A 42 -7.84 0.39 -15.82
N THR A 43 -8.13 -0.91 -15.87
CA THR A 43 -7.17 -2.00 -16.04
C THR A 43 -6.27 -1.86 -17.28
N GLU A 44 -6.67 -1.11 -18.31
CA GLU A 44 -5.84 -0.84 -19.50
C GLU A 44 -5.11 0.51 -19.47
N VAL A 45 -5.33 1.33 -18.44
CA VAL A 45 -4.70 2.66 -18.29
C VAL A 45 -3.50 2.60 -17.34
N VAL A 46 -3.53 1.68 -16.38
CA VAL A 46 -2.47 1.57 -15.37
C VAL A 46 -1.29 0.73 -15.91
N PRO A 47 -0.04 1.22 -15.80
CA PRO A 47 1.14 0.54 -16.35
C PRO A 47 1.49 -0.77 -15.62
N PHE A 48 0.87 -1.03 -14.47
CA PHE A 48 0.99 -2.25 -13.69
C PHE A 48 -0.14 -2.32 -12.65
N LEU A 49 -0.46 -3.53 -12.18
CA LEU A 49 -1.39 -3.77 -11.08
C LEU A 49 -0.64 -3.74 -9.74
N VAL A 50 -1.16 -2.98 -8.77
CA VAL A 50 -0.49 -2.75 -7.47
C VAL A 50 -0.36 -4.05 -6.67
N GLU A 51 -1.43 -4.85 -6.61
CA GLU A 51 -1.42 -6.15 -5.91
C GLU A 51 -0.36 -7.10 -6.50
N ASP A 52 -0.26 -7.17 -7.83
CA ASP A 52 0.69 -8.06 -8.50
C ASP A 52 2.14 -7.59 -8.35
N GLU A 53 2.39 -6.29 -8.44
CA GLU A 53 3.72 -5.70 -8.24
C GLU A 53 4.21 -5.91 -6.80
N LEU A 54 3.34 -5.71 -5.79
CA LEU A 54 3.73 -5.93 -4.39
C LEU A 54 4.06 -7.40 -4.12
N LYS A 55 3.30 -8.34 -4.71
CA LYS A 55 3.59 -9.77 -4.61
C LYS A 55 4.88 -10.14 -5.36
N SER A 56 5.12 -9.60 -6.55
CA SER A 56 6.32 -9.90 -7.34
C SER A 56 7.62 -9.42 -6.67
N LEU A 57 7.54 -8.32 -5.92
CA LEU A 57 8.62 -7.80 -5.08
C LEU A 57 8.80 -8.56 -3.75
N GLY A 58 8.03 -9.63 -3.52
CA GLY A 58 8.13 -10.48 -2.33
C GLY A 58 7.35 -9.99 -1.12
N GLY A 59 6.43 -9.04 -1.29
CA GLY A 59 5.54 -8.57 -0.22
C GLY A 59 4.47 -9.60 0.15
N VAL A 60 4.19 -9.70 1.45
CA VAL A 60 3.08 -10.50 1.99
C VAL A 60 1.81 -9.66 1.88
N TYR A 61 1.17 -9.74 0.72
CA TYR A 61 -0.02 -8.94 0.40
C TYR A 61 -1.28 -9.46 1.09
N SER A 62 -2.06 -8.56 1.71
CA SER A 62 -3.40 -8.83 2.23
C SER A 62 -4.40 -7.73 1.82
N LYS A 63 -5.69 -8.04 1.84
CA LYS A 63 -6.79 -7.11 1.53
C LYS A 63 -8.06 -7.44 2.30
N ALA A 64 -8.92 -6.43 2.50
CA ALA A 64 -10.30 -6.56 2.95
C ALA A 64 -11.26 -6.59 1.75
N GLY A 65 -12.56 -6.46 2.00
CA GLY A 65 -13.56 -6.33 0.93
C GLY A 65 -13.28 -5.12 0.04
N ASP A 66 -13.76 -5.17 -1.20
CA ASP A 66 -13.63 -4.06 -2.13
C ASP A 66 -14.26 -2.80 -1.52
N TRP A 67 -13.56 -1.67 -1.61
CA TRP A 67 -13.95 -0.37 -1.06
C TRP A 67 -14.01 -0.28 0.47
N GLU A 68 -13.71 -1.37 1.18
CA GLU A 68 -13.61 -1.34 2.64
C GLU A 68 -12.28 -0.71 3.08
N PRO A 69 -12.28 0.13 4.13
CA PRO A 69 -11.04 0.69 4.66
C PRO A 69 -10.17 -0.43 5.24
N TYR A 70 -8.95 -0.56 4.74
CA TYR A 70 -7.98 -1.55 5.21
C TYR A 70 -6.57 -0.96 5.23
N VAL A 71 -5.90 -1.11 6.37
CA VAL A 71 -4.57 -0.57 6.63
C VAL A 71 -3.72 -1.68 7.24
N VAL A 72 -2.51 -1.84 6.71
CA VAL A 72 -1.50 -2.77 7.23
C VAL A 72 -0.30 -1.96 7.71
N GLN A 73 0.13 -2.23 8.93
CA GLN A 73 1.34 -1.66 9.51
C GLN A 73 2.35 -2.78 9.81
N ASP A 74 3.54 -2.66 9.25
CA ASP A 74 4.71 -3.52 9.49
C ASP A 74 5.89 -2.64 9.93
N GLY A 75 6.07 -2.54 11.26
CA GLY A 75 7.05 -1.63 11.85
C GLY A 75 6.75 -0.17 11.49
N LEU A 76 7.64 0.44 10.70
CA LEU A 76 7.51 1.81 10.19
C LEU A 76 6.77 1.90 8.85
N LEU A 77 6.51 0.77 8.19
CA LEU A 77 5.82 0.72 6.92
C LEU A 77 4.30 0.68 7.17
N ILE A 78 3.58 1.71 6.72
CA ILE A 78 2.12 1.76 6.76
C ILE A 78 1.62 1.79 5.31
N THR A 79 0.74 0.85 4.98
CA THR A 79 0.11 0.73 3.65
C THR A 79 -1.41 0.69 3.79
N GLY A 80 -2.13 1.21 2.79
CA GLY A 80 -3.59 1.25 2.78
C GLY A 80 -4.14 0.76 1.45
N GLN A 81 -5.26 0.06 1.49
CA GLN A 81 -5.83 -0.60 0.30
C GLN A 81 -6.39 0.41 -0.70
N ASN A 82 -7.27 1.30 -0.25
CA ASN A 82 -8.09 2.14 -1.13
C ASN A 82 -8.29 3.55 -0.56
N PRO A 83 -8.99 4.48 -1.25
CA PRO A 83 -9.18 5.84 -0.77
C PRO A 83 -9.83 5.93 0.62
N ALA A 84 -10.75 5.02 0.95
CA ALA A 84 -11.40 4.95 2.27
C ALA A 84 -10.40 4.64 3.40
N SER A 85 -9.28 4.00 3.06
CA SER A 85 -8.20 3.66 3.98
C SER A 85 -7.32 4.87 4.36
N SER A 86 -7.52 6.04 3.74
CA SER A 86 -6.65 7.22 3.94
C SER A 86 -6.70 7.78 5.37
N ALA A 87 -7.89 7.95 5.93
CA ALA A 87 -8.07 8.46 7.28
C ALA A 87 -7.47 7.50 8.34
N PRO A 88 -7.80 6.19 8.35
CA PRO A 88 -7.20 5.27 9.31
C PRO A 88 -5.68 5.11 9.12
N ALA A 89 -5.14 5.25 7.91
CA ALA A 89 -3.69 5.24 7.68
C ALA A 89 -3.00 6.46 8.31
N ALA A 90 -3.61 7.64 8.22
CA ALA A 90 -3.11 8.85 8.88
C ALA A 90 -3.14 8.72 10.40
N ASP A 91 -4.21 8.15 10.96
CA ASP A 91 -4.30 7.88 12.40
C ASP A 91 -3.20 6.91 12.88
N ALA A 92 -2.91 5.87 12.10
CA ALA A 92 -1.82 4.94 12.39
C ALA A 92 -0.46 5.64 12.37
N LEU A 93 -0.22 6.54 11.40
CA LEU A 93 1.01 7.31 11.32
C LEU A 93 1.18 8.25 12.53
N ILE A 94 0.13 8.98 12.92
CA ILE A 94 0.17 9.87 14.07
C ILE A 94 0.49 9.10 15.35
N LYS A 95 -0.14 7.94 15.54
CA LYS A 95 0.16 7.04 16.67
C LYS A 95 1.61 6.59 16.68
N LEU A 96 2.14 6.19 15.52
CA LEU A 96 3.51 5.72 15.39
C LEU A 96 4.54 6.81 15.72
N VAL A 97 4.33 8.03 15.20
CA VAL A 97 5.23 9.17 15.49
C VAL A 97 5.21 9.49 16.98
N ASN A 98 4.02 9.57 17.59
CA ASN A 98 3.87 9.87 19.01
C ASN A 98 4.50 8.80 19.92
N ALA A 99 4.43 7.53 19.52
CA ALA A 99 5.05 6.42 20.26
C ALA A 99 6.58 6.38 20.13
N THR A 100 7.15 6.97 19.06
CA THR A 100 8.60 7.03 18.83
C THR A 100 9.23 8.24 19.55
N THR A 101 8.42 9.24 19.92
CA THR A 101 8.86 10.44 20.65
C THR A 101 8.76 10.34 22.17
N ALA A 102 8.33 9.19 22.71
CA ALA A 102 8.20 8.92 24.15
C ALA A 102 9.34 8.02 24.63
#